data_AF-A0A9R1SGJ4-F1
#
_entry.id   AF-A0A9R1SGJ4-F1
#
_cell.length_a   1.000
_cell.length_b   1.000
_cell.length_c   1.000
_cell.angle_alpha   90.00
_cell.angle_beta   90.00
_cell.angle_gamma   90.00
#
_symmetry.space_group_name_H-M   'P 1'
#
loop_
_entity.id
_entity.type
_entity.pdbx_description
1 polymer ?
#
loop_
_entity_poly.entity_id
_entity_poly.type
_entity_poly.pdbx_seq_one_letter_code
_entity_poly.pdbx_strand_id
1 'polypeptide(L)'
;MTSHQPGPFVTAHTSNQWSSGICDCSQDVPECCFGFWCFPCFACSTARKHGECLCLPLLDRFGCIPPITMAMRVSVRRRYGIQGTICNDCVYSTFCGICAWCQMSREMNLRESNITLIHSRAK
;
A
#
# COMPACT_ATOMS: atom_id res chain seq x y z
N MET A 1 -19.94 11.67 -48.03
CA MET A 1 -18.81 11.11 -47.25
C MET A 1 -18.32 12.17 -46.29
N THR A 2 -18.86 12.22 -45.07
CA THR A 2 -18.38 13.09 -44.00
C THR A 2 -17.47 12.27 -43.10
N SER A 3 -16.17 12.50 -43.21
CA SER A 3 -15.14 11.85 -42.40
C SER A 3 -15.24 12.37 -40.97
N HIS A 4 -15.75 11.54 -40.06
CA HIS A 4 -15.62 11.78 -38.62
C HIS A 4 -14.14 11.53 -38.25
N GLN A 5 -13.37 12.60 -38.12
CA GLN A 5 -12.07 12.54 -37.46
C GLN A 5 -12.28 12.10 -36.00
N PRO A 6 -11.56 11.08 -35.49
CA PRO A 6 -11.56 10.79 -34.07
C PRO A 6 -10.88 11.96 -33.35
N GLY A 7 -11.60 12.57 -32.41
CA GLY A 7 -11.06 13.66 -31.59
C GLY A 7 -9.78 13.22 -30.88
N PRO A 8 -8.85 14.15 -30.60
CA PRO A 8 -7.60 13.82 -29.93
C PRO A 8 -7.89 13.08 -28.62
N PHE A 9 -7.43 11.83 -28.57
CA PHE A 9 -7.36 11.06 -27.33
C PHE A 9 -6.40 11.80 -26.41
N VAL A 10 -6.93 12.54 -25.44
CA VAL A 10 -6.13 13.14 -24.37
C VAL A 10 -5.63 11.97 -23.53
N THR A 11 -4.41 11.52 -23.80
CA THR A 11 -3.67 10.65 -22.91
C THR A 11 -3.44 11.46 -21.63
N ALA A 12 -4.27 11.26 -20.61
CA ALA A 12 -4.00 11.80 -19.29
C ALA A 12 -2.72 11.13 -18.80
N HIS A 13 -1.58 11.83 -18.92
CA HIS A 13 -0.34 11.44 -18.27
C HIS A 13 -0.50 11.67 -16.76
N THR A 14 -1.20 10.78 -16.07
CA THR A 14 -1.14 10.75 -14.61
C THR A 14 0.26 10.27 -14.25
N SER A 15 1.09 11.15 -13.70
CA SER A 15 2.40 10.76 -13.17
C SER A 15 2.20 9.73 -12.06
N ASN A 16 3.06 8.70 -11.99
CA ASN A 16 3.05 7.73 -10.88
C ASN A 16 3.70 8.29 -9.60
N GLN A 17 3.68 9.61 -9.44
CA GLN A 17 4.31 10.34 -8.34
C GLN A 17 3.24 10.95 -7.44
N TRP A 18 3.61 11.21 -6.18
CA TRP A 18 2.76 11.99 -5.28
C TRP A 18 2.49 13.38 -5.88
N SER A 19 1.27 13.88 -5.73
CA SER A 19 0.85 15.18 -6.27
C SER A 19 1.35 16.38 -5.47
N SER A 20 1.81 16.16 -4.23
CA SER A 20 2.37 17.18 -3.33
C SER A 20 3.61 16.64 -2.62
N GLY A 21 4.49 17.55 -2.19
CA GLY A 21 5.63 17.24 -1.35
C GLY A 21 5.25 17.06 0.12
N ILE A 22 6.14 16.44 0.90
CA ILE A 22 5.88 16.14 2.33
C ILE A 22 5.69 17.38 3.21
N CYS A 23 6.19 18.56 2.79
CA CYS A 23 6.13 19.83 3.52
C CYS A 23 5.19 20.87 2.88
N ASP A 24 4.31 20.48 1.96
CA ASP A 24 3.39 21.40 1.27
C ASP A 24 2.17 21.76 2.14
N CYS A 25 2.40 22.14 3.39
CA CYS A 25 1.36 22.39 4.40
C CYS A 25 0.50 23.63 4.11
N SER A 26 0.93 24.50 3.19
CA SER A 26 0.19 25.69 2.77
C SER A 26 -1.02 25.39 1.90
N GLN A 27 -1.08 24.19 1.31
CA GLN A 27 -2.20 23.77 0.48
C GLN A 27 -3.43 23.36 1.31
N ASP A 28 -3.21 22.80 2.51
CA ASP A 28 -4.27 22.31 3.41
C ASP A 28 -3.97 22.62 4.88
N VAL A 29 -3.88 23.91 5.21
CA VAL A 29 -3.58 24.40 6.57
C VAL A 29 -4.47 23.77 7.65
N PRO A 30 -5.80 23.62 7.48
CA PRO A 30 -6.65 22.98 8.48
C PRO A 30 -6.30 21.51 8.74
N GLU A 31 -5.96 20.74 7.71
CA GLU A 31 -5.54 19.34 7.88
C GLU A 31 -4.16 19.26 8.56
N CYS A 32 -3.23 20.15 8.20
CA CYS A 32 -1.93 20.25 8.86
C CYS A 32 -2.06 20.62 10.35
N CYS A 33 -2.91 21.59 10.69
CA CYS A 33 -3.22 21.94 12.07
C CYS A 33 -3.90 20.78 12.80
N PHE A 34 -4.83 20.05 12.18
CA PHE A 34 -5.45 18.90 12.81
C PHE A 34 -4.44 17.77 13.08
N GLY A 35 -3.53 17.51 12.12
CA GLY A 35 -2.44 16.56 12.27
C GLY A 35 -1.48 16.93 13.39
N PHE A 36 -1.11 18.19 13.53
CA PHE A 36 -0.20 18.64 14.60
C PHE A 36 -0.88 18.62 15.98
N TRP A 37 -2.14 19.06 16.10
CA TRP A 37 -2.83 19.16 17.39
C TRP A 37 -3.41 17.82 17.87
N CYS A 38 -3.85 16.93 16.97
CA CYS A 38 -4.23 15.55 17.32
C CYS A 38 -3.80 14.55 16.22
N PHE A 39 -2.51 14.24 16.15
CA PHE A 39 -1.98 13.25 15.21
C PHE A 39 -2.71 11.89 15.23
N PRO A 40 -3.06 11.28 16.39
CA PRO A 40 -3.81 10.02 16.39
C PRO A 40 -5.20 10.15 15.77
N CYS A 41 -5.91 11.26 16.03
CA CYS A 41 -7.22 11.52 15.47
C CYS A 41 -7.13 11.68 13.95
N PHE A 42 -6.13 12.43 13.49
CA PHE A 42 -5.85 12.65 12.07
C PHE A 42 -5.50 11.32 11.38
N ALA A 43 -4.58 10.53 11.94
CA ALA A 43 -4.19 9.25 11.38
C ALA A 43 -5.37 8.25 11.36
N CYS A 44 -6.22 8.22 12.39
CA CYS A 44 -7.46 7.43 12.39
C CYS A 44 -8.44 7.88 11.30
N SER A 45 -8.64 9.21 11.14
CA SER A 45 -9.51 9.77 10.10
C SER A 45 -9.02 9.40 8.70
N THR A 46 -7.73 9.55 8.45
CA THR A 46 -7.09 9.20 7.18
C THR A 46 -7.16 7.70 6.89
N ALA A 47 -6.91 6.85 7.89
CA ALA A 47 -7.06 5.40 7.75
C ALA A 47 -8.50 4.99 7.39
N ARG A 48 -9.50 5.62 8.01
CA ARG A 48 -10.92 5.42 7.66
C ARG A 48 -11.24 5.86 6.23
N LYS A 49 -10.75 7.02 5.79
CA LYS A 49 -10.91 7.49 4.41
C LYS A 49 -10.30 6.48 3.41
N HIS A 50 -9.21 5.81 3.78
CA HIS A 50 -8.59 4.75 2.97
C HIS A 50 -9.31 3.39 3.04
N GLY A 51 -10.28 3.22 3.95
CA GLY A 51 -11.02 1.96 4.15
C GLY A 51 -10.28 0.90 4.99
N GLU A 52 -9.27 1.30 5.76
CA GLU A 52 -8.48 0.39 6.60
C GLU A 52 -8.94 0.41 8.07
N CYS A 53 -8.51 -0.59 8.86
CA CYS A 53 -8.87 -0.69 10.27
C CYS A 53 -8.33 0.50 11.09
N LEU A 54 -9.21 1.07 11.91
CA LEU A 54 -8.91 2.11 12.92
C LEU A 54 -7.89 1.69 13.99
N CYS A 55 -7.61 0.40 14.09
CA CYS A 55 -6.68 -0.16 15.06
C CYS A 55 -5.21 0.15 14.70
N LEU A 56 -4.88 0.38 13.43
CA LEU A 56 -3.49 0.58 12.97
C LEU A 56 -2.85 1.86 13.52
N PRO A 57 -3.47 3.05 13.44
CA PRO A 57 -2.86 4.29 13.95
C PRO A 57 -2.76 4.35 15.48
N LEU A 58 -3.60 3.59 16.18
CA LEU A 58 -3.54 3.47 17.63
C LEU A 58 -2.38 2.55 18.05
N LEU A 59 -2.12 1.48 17.29
CA LEU A 59 -1.02 0.54 17.56
C LEU A 59 0.36 1.16 17.33
N ASP A 60 0.51 2.14 16.42
CA ASP A 60 1.75 2.91 16.23
C ASP A 60 2.18 3.66 17.51
N ARG A 61 1.21 4.03 18.37
CA ARG A 61 1.47 4.70 19.66
C ARG A 61 1.91 3.73 20.77
N PHE A 62 1.52 2.46 20.70
CA PHE A 62 1.78 1.47 21.76
C PHE A 62 2.98 0.55 21.47
N GLY A 63 3.64 0.69 20.32
CA GLY A 63 4.97 0.10 20.07
C GLY A 63 4.99 -1.42 19.82
N CYS A 64 3.83 -2.07 19.62
CA CYS A 64 3.76 -3.52 19.45
C CYS A 64 3.84 -4.00 17.98
N ILE A 65 3.91 -3.08 17.00
CA ILE A 65 3.93 -3.47 15.59
C ILE A 65 5.38 -3.62 15.10
N PRO A 66 5.78 -4.73 14.47
CA PRO A 66 7.03 -4.83 13.74
C PRO A 66 6.89 -4.16 12.35
N PRO A 67 7.34 -2.91 12.16
CA PRO A 67 6.98 -2.10 10.98
C PRO A 67 7.57 -2.66 9.68
N ILE A 68 8.78 -3.23 9.75
CA ILE A 68 9.48 -3.80 8.58
C ILE A 68 8.75 -5.06 8.07
N THR A 69 8.44 -6.00 8.97
CA THR A 69 7.70 -7.23 8.62
C THR A 69 6.34 -6.88 8.02
N MET A 70 5.68 -5.85 8.57
CA MET A 70 4.43 -5.32 8.06
C MET A 70 4.54 -4.77 6.63
N ALA A 71 5.47 -3.84 6.43
CA ALA A 71 5.71 -3.23 5.12
C ALA A 71 6.02 -4.29 4.06
N MET A 72 6.84 -5.30 4.41
CA MET A 72 7.17 -6.39 3.49
C MET A 72 5.95 -7.26 3.17
N ARG A 73 5.12 -7.62 4.16
CA ARG A 73 3.87 -8.38 3.93
C ARG A 73 2.92 -7.64 3.00
N VAL A 74 2.71 -6.34 3.22
CA VAL A 74 1.88 -5.49 2.36
C VAL A 74 2.44 -5.43 0.95
N SER A 75 3.75 -5.21 0.80
CA SER A 75 4.44 -5.15 -0.50
C SER A 75 4.29 -6.44 -1.30
N VAL A 76 4.57 -7.60 -0.69
CA VAL A 76 4.40 -8.92 -1.31
C VAL A 76 2.95 -9.12 -1.74
N ARG A 77 1.99 -8.84 -0.84
CA ARG A 77 0.56 -9.02 -1.11
C ARG A 77 0.07 -8.15 -2.27
N ARG A 78 0.48 -6.88 -2.31
CA ARG A 78 0.15 -5.93 -3.40
C ARG A 78 0.82 -6.31 -4.72
N ARG A 79 2.11 -6.64 -4.71
CA ARG A 79 2.88 -7.07 -5.91
C ARG A 79 2.25 -8.27 -6.60
N TYR A 80 1.64 -9.15 -5.81
CA TYR A 80 1.13 -10.43 -6.27
C TYR A 80 -0.40 -10.53 -6.33
N GLY A 81 -1.12 -9.44 -6.05
CA GLY A 81 -2.59 -9.41 -6.09
C GLY A 81 -3.26 -10.34 -5.08
N ILE A 82 -2.60 -10.65 -3.97
CA ILE A 82 -3.13 -11.54 -2.93
C ILE A 82 -4.17 -10.76 -2.11
N GLN A 83 -5.32 -11.37 -1.84
CA GLN A 83 -6.39 -10.73 -1.07
C GLN A 83 -6.01 -10.59 0.41
N GLY A 84 -6.41 -9.47 1.02
CA GLY A 84 -6.19 -9.21 2.44
C GLY A 84 -6.12 -7.72 2.77
N THR A 85 -6.22 -7.40 4.06
CA THR A 85 -6.22 -6.04 4.62
C THR A 85 -4.93 -5.76 5.37
N ILE A 86 -4.57 -4.48 5.59
CA ILE A 86 -3.41 -4.13 6.43
C ILE A 86 -3.61 -4.60 7.88
N CYS A 87 -4.85 -4.63 8.36
CA CYS A 87 -5.18 -5.17 9.70
C CYS A 87 -4.72 -6.62 9.89
N ASN A 88 -5.15 -7.52 8.98
CA ASN A 88 -4.69 -8.91 8.97
C ASN A 88 -3.17 -9.01 8.92
N ASP A 89 -2.53 -8.17 8.10
CA ASP A 89 -1.07 -8.16 8.05
C ASP A 89 -0.44 -7.81 9.39
N CYS A 90 -1.03 -6.88 10.13
CA CYS A 90 -0.58 -6.47 11.46
C CYS A 90 -0.64 -7.64 12.43
N VAL A 91 -1.78 -8.32 12.46
CA VAL A 91 -2.01 -9.49 13.31
C VAL A 91 -0.95 -10.56 13.01
N TYR A 92 -0.80 -10.99 11.75
CA TYR A 92 0.15 -12.04 11.40
C TYR A 92 1.60 -11.67 11.69
N SER A 93 1.97 -10.41 11.44
CA SER A 93 3.34 -9.93 11.68
C SER A 93 3.67 -9.87 13.16
N THR A 94 2.68 -9.55 14.01
CA THR A 94 2.85 -9.36 15.46
C THR A 94 2.89 -10.70 16.21
N PHE A 95 1.99 -11.63 15.88
CA PHE A 95 1.87 -12.89 16.63
C PHE A 95 2.95 -13.93 16.26
N CYS A 96 3.39 -13.99 15.00
CA CYS A 96 4.53 -14.83 14.60
C CYS A 96 5.28 -14.24 13.40
N GLY A 97 6.24 -13.36 13.67
CA GLY A 97 7.06 -12.74 12.63
C GLY A 97 7.82 -13.77 11.77
N ILE A 98 8.41 -14.80 12.38
CA ILE A 98 9.15 -15.85 11.64
C ILE A 98 8.23 -16.57 10.64
N CYS A 99 7.04 -16.97 11.08
CA CYS A 99 6.05 -17.63 10.23
C CYS A 99 5.65 -16.72 9.04
N ALA A 100 5.44 -15.43 9.30
CA ALA A 100 5.13 -14.45 8.27
C ALA A 100 6.27 -14.34 7.23
N TRP A 101 7.53 -14.31 7.65
CA TRP A 101 8.68 -14.32 6.74
C TRP A 101 8.80 -15.62 5.95
N CYS A 102 8.58 -16.77 6.58
CA CYS A 102 8.54 -18.05 5.87
C CYS A 102 7.42 -18.10 4.82
N GLN A 103 6.24 -17.56 5.14
CA GLN A 103 5.11 -17.45 4.21
C GLN A 103 5.48 -16.60 2.99
N MET A 104 6.03 -15.40 3.22
CA MET A 104 6.46 -14.49 2.14
C MET A 104 7.55 -15.11 1.27
N SER A 105 8.57 -15.73 1.87
CA SER A 105 9.67 -16.38 1.15
C SER A 105 9.16 -17.49 0.23
N ARG A 106 8.27 -18.35 0.75
CA ARG A 106 7.68 -19.45 -0.03
C ARG A 106 6.86 -18.92 -1.21
N GLU A 107 6.06 -17.87 -0.98
CA GLU A 107 5.25 -17.23 -2.02
C GLU A 107 6.12 -16.61 -3.12
N MET A 108 7.20 -15.89 -2.74
CA MET A 108 8.14 -15.31 -3.71
C MET A 108 8.79 -16.40 -4.57
N ASN A 109 9.29 -17.47 -3.96
CA ASN A 109 9.93 -18.57 -4.68
C ASN A 109 8.97 -19.30 -5.64
N LEU A 110 7.72 -19.52 -5.21
CA LEU A 110 6.70 -20.15 -6.05
C LEU A 110 6.36 -19.30 -7.28
N ARG A 111 6.29 -17.97 -7.12
CA ARG A 111 5.96 -17.08 -8.25
C ARG A 111 7.12 -16.84 -9.19
N GLU A 112 8.35 -16.77 -8.67
CA GLU A 112 9.56 -16.64 -9.47
C GLU A 112 9.84 -17.88 -10.33
N SER A 113 9.66 -19.07 -9.76
CA SER A 113 9.79 -20.34 -10.50
C SER A 113 8.75 -20.47 -11.61
N ASN A 114 7.50 -20.06 -11.37
CA ASN A 114 6.45 -20.04 -12.39
C ASN A 114 6.78 -19.11 -13.56
N ILE A 115 7.32 -17.91 -13.29
CA ILE A 115 7.74 -16.97 -14.34
C ILE A 115 8.88 -17.59 -15.18
N THR A 116 9.86 -18.21 -14.51
CA THR A 116 10.99 -18.86 -15.19
C THR A 116 10.54 -20.02 -16.09
N LEU A 117 9.59 -20.84 -15.65
CA LEU A 117 9.00 -21.93 -16.44
C LEU A 117 8.23 -21.44 -17.66
N ILE A 118 7.50 -20.33 -17.55
CA ILE A 118 6.80 -19.73 -18.70
C ILE A 118 7.82 -19.25 -19.73
N HIS A 119 8.88 -18.57 -19.27
CA HIS A 119 9.92 -18.08 -20.16
C HIS A 119 10.69 -19.22 -20.85
N SER A 120 10.94 -20.34 -20.16
CA SER A 120 11.61 -21.50 -20.77
C SER A 120 10.74 -22.26 -21.78
N ARG A 121 9.41 -22.25 -21.62
CA ARG A 121 8.46 -22.84 -22.58
C ARG A 121 8.18 -21.95 -23.79
N ALA A 122 8.46 -20.65 -23.70
CA ALA A 122 8.27 -19.69 -24.78
C ALA A 122 9.44 -19.66 -25.79
N LYS A 123 10.51 -20.43 -25.53
CA LYS A 123 11.69 -20.59 -26.40
C LYS A 123 11.65 -21.93 -27.11
#